data_AF-A0AAX3X386-F1
#
_entry.id   AF-A0AAX3X386-F1
#
_cell.length_a   1.000
_cell.length_b   1.000
_cell.length_c   1.000
_cell.angle_alpha   90.00
_cell.angle_beta   90.00
_cell.angle_gamma   90.00
#
_symmetry.space_group_name_H-M   'P 1'
#
loop_
_entity.id
_entity.type
_entity.pdbx_description
1 polymer ?
#
loop_
_entity_poly.entity_id
_entity_poly.type
_entity_poly.pdbx_seq_one_letter_code
_entity_poly.pdbx_strand_id
1 'polypeptide(L)' 'MKNLSIGMLLSVVGILFVCLTIMDVLPSSTKTMKFVYIGIGWVFIIAGSVIRFKNLKQRQ' A
#
# COMPACT_ATOMS: atom_id res chain seq x y z
N MET A 1 -14.58 14.37 -3.26
CA MET A 1 -14.83 12.92 -3.09
C MET A 1 -13.87 12.04 -3.90
N LYS A 2 -13.51 12.38 -5.15
CA LYS A 2 -12.57 11.59 -5.98
C LYS A 2 -11.22 11.26 -5.31
N ASN A 3 -10.60 12.25 -4.65
CA ASN A 3 -9.28 12.09 -4.04
C ASN A 3 -9.28 11.23 -2.75
N LEU A 4 -10.40 11.20 -2.03
CA LEU A 4 -10.56 10.36 -0.84
C LEU A 4 -10.67 8.89 -1.22
N SER A 5 -11.34 8.61 -2.34
CA SER A 5 -11.42 7.26 -2.93
C SER A 5 -10.05 6.79 -3.44
N ILE A 6 -9.23 7.69 -4.01
CA ILE A 6 -7.86 7.37 -4.46
C ILE A 6 -6.93 6.95 -3.31
N GLY A 7 -6.96 7.69 -2.19
CA GLY A 7 -6.13 7.36 -1.03
C GLY A 7 -6.53 6.02 -0.39
N MET A 8 -7.83 5.74 -0.37
CA MET A 8 -8.37 4.47 0.14
C MET A 8 -8.00 3.29 -0.77
N LEU A 9 -8.08 3.45 -2.09
CA LEU A 9 -7.65 2.46 -3.07
C LEU A 9 -6.15 2.14 -2.94
N LEU A 10 -5.30 3.17 -2.82
CA LEU A 10 -3.85 3.00 -2.65
C LEU A 10 -3.50 2.21 -1.39
N SER A 11 -4.16 2.51 -0.26
CA SER A 11 -3.97 1.75 0.97
C SER A 11 -4.45 0.30 0.84
N VAL A 12 -5.61 0.06 0.21
CA VAL A 12 -6.14 -1.29 -0.01
C VAL A 12 -5.23 -2.12 -0.92
N VAL A 13 -4.73 -1.53 -2.01
CA VAL A 13 -3.77 -2.17 -2.92
C VAL A 13 -2.47 -2.48 -2.20
N GLY A 14 -1.94 -1.56 -1.38
CA GLY A 14 -0.74 -1.79 -0.58
C GLY A 14 -0.89 -2.96 0.40
N ILE A 15 -2.01 -3.03 1.11
CA ILE A 15 -2.32 -4.14 2.03
C ILE A 15 -2.44 -5.46 1.26
N LEU A 16 -3.19 -5.48 0.16
CA LEU A 16 -3.33 -6.66 -0.70
C LEU A 16 -1.98 -7.16 -1.21
N PHE A 17 -1.10 -6.25 -1.63
CA PHE A 17 0.23 -6.58 -2.12
C PHE A 17 1.09 -7.25 -1.04
N VAL A 18 1.06 -6.74 0.20
CA VAL A 18 1.72 -7.36 1.35
C VAL A 18 1.12 -8.74 1.64
N CYS A 19 -0.20 -8.87 1.65
CA CYS A 19 -0.87 -10.16 1.88
C CYS A 19 -0.50 -11.21 0.82
N LEU A 20 -0.51 -10.84 -0.46
CA LEU A 20 -0.11 -11.74 -1.56
C LEU A 20 1.37 -12.15 -1.45
N THR A 21 2.22 -11.27 -0.92
CA THR A 21 3.63 -11.58 -0.67
C THR A 21 3.78 -12.59 0.48
N ILE A 22 3.01 -12.45 1.55
CA ILE A 22 3.04 -13.35 2.71
C ILE A 22 2.43 -14.72 2.37
N MET A 23 1.38 -14.75 1.55
CA MET A 23 0.73 -15.98 1.08
C MET A 23 1.54 -16.73 0.00
N ASP A 24 2.77 -16.29 -0.29
CA ASP A 24 3.62 -16.88 -1.34
C ASP A 24 2.99 -16.89 -2.74
N VAL A 25 1.99 -16.03 -2.97
CA VAL A 25 1.35 -15.88 -4.29
C VAL A 25 2.28 -15.13 -5.25
N LEU A 26 3.07 -14.19 -4.73
CA LEU A 26 4.13 -13.57 -5.52
C LEU A 26 5.36 -14.48 -5.58
N PRO A 27 5.91 -14.74 -6.79
CA PRO A 27 7.09 -15.58 -6.95
C PRO A 27 8.28 -14.90 -6.25
N SER A 28 8.63 -15.41 -5.08
CA SER A 28 9.71 -14.89 -4.26
C SER A 28 10.68 -16.03 -3.92
N SER A 29 11.51 -16.40 -4.91
CA SER A 29 12.46 -17.51 -4.79
C SER A 29 13.49 -17.36 -3.67
N THR A 30 13.62 -16.18 -3.07
CA THR A 30 14.55 -15.91 -1.96
C THR A 30 13.89 -15.11 -0.85
N LYS A 31 14.33 -15.34 0.40
CA LYS A 31 13.88 -14.58 1.58
C LYS A 31 14.06 -13.06 1.41
N THR A 32 15.12 -12.65 0.71
CA THR A 32 15.40 -11.25 0.39
C THR A 32 14.33 -10.63 -0.50
N MET A 33 13.83 -11.34 -1.52
CA MET A 33 12.75 -10.86 -2.39
C MET A 33 11.45 -10.60 -1.62
N LYS A 34 11.11 -11.46 -0.64
CA LYS A 34 9.95 -11.25 0.23
C LYS A 34 10.05 -9.94 1.02
N PHE A 35 11.22 -9.66 1.57
CA PHE A 35 11.47 -8.40 2.27
C PHE A 35 11.34 -7.18 1.36
N VAL A 36 11.83 -7.28 0.12
CA VAL A 36 11.69 -6.21 -0.88
C VAL A 36 10.22 -5.97 -1.22
N TYR A 37 9.44 -7.02 -1.47
CA TYR A 37 8.02 -6.91 -1.79
C TYR A 37 7.19 -6.35 -0.62
N ILE A 38 7.49 -6.77 0.62
CA ILE A 38 6.89 -6.18 1.83
C ILE A 38 7.24 -4.70 1.91
N GLY A 39 8.50 -4.32 1.68
CA GLY A 39 8.94 -2.93 1.67
C GLY A 39 8.19 -2.07 0.64
N ILE A 40 8.01 -2.59 -0.58
CA ILE A 40 7.22 -1.92 -1.62
C ILE A 40 5.76 -1.74 -1.16
N GLY A 41 5.15 -2.78 -0.57
CA GLY A 41 3.79 -2.70 -0.05
C GLY A 41 3.64 -1.63 1.05
N TRP A 42 4.63 -1.50 1.93
CA TRP A 42 4.67 -0.44 2.95
C TRP A 42 4.71 0.97 2.34
N VAL A 43 5.46 1.17 1.25
CA VAL A 43 5.49 2.46 0.55
C VAL A 43 4.11 2.84 0.02
N PHE A 44 3.37 1.89 -0.55
CA PHE A 44 1.99 2.12 -1.00
C PHE A 44 1.03 2.47 0.13
N ILE A 45 1.14 1.81 1.28
CA ILE A 45 0.32 2.09 2.47
C ILE A 45 0.60 3.51 3.00
N ILE A 46 1.86 3.90 3.08
CA ILE A 46 2.26 5.24 3.54
C ILE A 46 1.79 6.30 2.55
N ALA A 47 1.99 6.11 1.26
CA ALA A 47 1.54 7.04 0.22
C ALA A 47 0.02 7.23 0.24
N GLY A 48 -0.76 6.14 0.33
CA GLY A 48 -2.23 6.19 0.46
C GLY A 48 -2.67 6.94 1.72
N SER A 49 -1.99 6.71 2.85
CA SER A 49 -2.25 7.38 4.12
C SER A 49 -1.95 8.88 4.05
N VAL A 50 -0.84 9.28 3.44
CA VAL A 50 -0.45 10.70 3.26
C VAL A 50 -1.45 11.43 2.37
N ILE A 51 -1.89 10.81 1.26
CA ILE A 51 -2.88 11.40 0.35
C ILE A 51 -4.21 11.59 1.07
N ARG A 52 -4.64 10.59 1.86
CA ARG A 52 -5.85 10.69 2.68
C ARG A 52 -5.73 11.81 3.71
N PHE A 53 -4.60 11.91 4.40
CA PHE A 53 -4.36 12.95 5.40
C PHE A 53 -4.37 14.36 4.78
N LYS A 54 -3.69 14.57 3.65
CA LYS A 54 -3.73 15.83 2.91
C LYS A 54 -5.14 16.18 2.46
N ASN A 55 -5.93 15.20 2.03
CA ASN A 55 -7.30 15.44 1.59
C ASN A 55 -8.24 15.83 2.74
N LEU A 56 -8.07 15.23 3.92
CA LEU A 56 -8.80 15.61 5.12
C LEU A 56 -8.42 17.03 5.59
N LYS A 57 -7.12 17.36 5.56
CA LYS A 57 -6.62 18.69 5.93
C LYS A 57 -7.11 19.80 4.98
N GLN A 58 -7.26 19.53 3.68
CA GLN A 58 -7.82 20.51 2.72
C GLN A 58 -9.33 20.73 2.88
N ARG A 59 -10.02 19.89 3.65
CA ARG A 59 -11.47 19.95 3.84
C ARG A 59 -11.87 20.59 5.18
N GLN A 60 -10.89 20.85 6.06
CA GLN A 60 -11.02 21.71 7.24
C GLN A 60 -10.70 23.15 6.85
#